data_AF-A0A2T3J8T6-F1
#
_entry.id   AF-A0A2T3J8T6-F1
#
_cell.length_a   1.000
_cell.length_b   1.000
_cell.length_c   1.000
_cell.angle_alpha   90.00
_cell.angle_beta   90.00
_cell.angle_gamma   90.00
#
_symmetry.space_group_name_H-M   'P 1'
#
loop_
_entity.id
_entity.type
_entity.pdbx_description
1 polymer ?
#
loop_
_entity_poly.entity_id
_entity_poly.type
_entity_poly.pdbx_seq_one_letter_code
_entity_poly.pdbx_strand_id
1 'polypeptide(L)'
;MLHQSFVKLFWRHFDSIPQAAAWFHVKPVTVKRWLSGWMDVNPMAEKLLLIRARGYLPDNSRWQGFRVDEYRCIIITPEGRQFSPKELDSWAVRFDEFHALKRLYELDYIPVRSNVVTPLPFRGGHRVKEIKSDTVTKEKKKEYRRAMEERKMAK
;
A
#
# COMPACT_ATOMS: atom_id res chain seq x y z
N MET A 1 17.22 -26.74 -13.20
CA MET A 1 17.36 -26.12 -11.86
C MET A 1 16.04 -25.66 -11.25
N LEU A 2 15.03 -25.20 -12.02
CA LEU A 2 13.73 -24.72 -11.50
C LEU A 2 12.86 -25.80 -10.84
N HIS A 3 12.92 -27.04 -11.33
CA HIS A 3 12.11 -28.15 -10.81
C HIS A 3 12.37 -28.45 -9.32
N GLN A 4 13.63 -28.46 -8.87
CA GLN A 4 13.98 -28.74 -7.47
C GLN A 4 13.49 -27.64 -6.52
N SER A 5 13.60 -26.37 -6.92
CA SER A 5 13.02 -25.25 -6.16
C SER A 5 11.50 -25.33 -6.09
N PHE A 6 10.84 -25.67 -7.20
CA PHE A 6 9.38 -25.84 -7.23
C PHE A 6 8.93 -26.95 -6.29
N VAL A 7 9.56 -28.14 -6.35
CA VAL A 7 9.22 -29.29 -5.51
C VAL A 7 9.39 -28.96 -4.02
N LYS A 8 10.51 -28.33 -3.64
CA LYS A 8 10.74 -27.90 -2.24
C LYS A 8 9.67 -26.93 -1.75
N LEU A 9 9.34 -25.94 -2.57
CA LEU A 9 8.38 -24.90 -2.22
C LEU A 9 6.94 -25.44 -2.22
N PHE A 10 6.63 -26.39 -3.10
CA PHE A 10 5.36 -27.10 -3.14
C PHE A 10 5.06 -27.79 -1.82
N TRP A 11 5.99 -28.62 -1.33
CA TRP A 11 5.81 -29.38 -0.09
C TRP A 11 5.86 -28.52 1.17
N ARG A 12 6.28 -27.25 1.06
CA ARG A 12 6.17 -26.28 2.15
C ARG A 12 4.76 -25.69 2.31
N HIS A 13 3.98 -25.65 1.23
CA HIS A 13 2.69 -24.94 1.19
C HIS A 13 1.46 -25.84 1.01
N PHE A 14 1.67 -27.12 0.68
CA PHE A 14 0.62 -28.11 0.50
C PHE A 14 0.98 -29.41 1.19
N ASP A 15 0.03 -29.94 1.94
CA ASP A 15 0.17 -31.22 2.65
C ASP A 15 -0.16 -32.40 1.73
N SER A 16 -0.89 -32.16 0.63
CA SER A 16 -1.32 -33.20 -0.28
C SER A 16 -1.44 -32.75 -1.74
N ILE A 17 -1.24 -33.70 -2.66
CA ILE A 17 -1.38 -33.48 -4.11
C ILE A 17 -2.81 -33.06 -4.50
N PRO A 18 -3.90 -33.65 -3.96
CA PRO A 18 -5.26 -33.20 -4.27
C PRO A 18 -5.52 -31.74 -3.88
N GLN A 19 -5.03 -31.31 -2.71
CA GLN A 19 -5.16 -29.93 -2.24
C GLN A 19 -4.45 -28.95 -3.20
N ALA A 20 -3.23 -29.26 -3.59
CA ALA A 20 -2.49 -28.44 -4.54
C ALA A 20 -3.16 -28.42 -5.92
N ALA A 21 -3.64 -29.56 -6.39
CA ALA A 21 -4.34 -29.69 -7.67
C ALA A 21 -5.61 -28.82 -7.70
N ALA A 22 -6.39 -28.82 -6.62
CA ALA A 22 -7.55 -27.94 -6.46
C ALA A 22 -7.14 -26.46 -6.50
N TRP A 23 -6.06 -26.09 -5.82
CA TRP A 23 -5.56 -24.71 -5.78
C TRP A 23 -5.02 -24.22 -7.14
N PHE A 24 -4.31 -25.08 -7.87
CA PHE A 24 -3.82 -24.79 -9.22
C PHE A 24 -4.90 -24.93 -10.29
N HIS A 25 -6.12 -25.38 -9.94
CA HIS A 25 -7.20 -25.69 -10.88
C HIS A 25 -6.80 -26.69 -11.97
N VAL A 26 -6.05 -27.74 -11.60
CA VAL A 26 -5.61 -28.81 -12.50
C VAL A 26 -5.97 -30.19 -11.94
N LYS A 27 -5.81 -31.23 -12.76
CA LYS A 27 -5.98 -32.62 -12.28
C LYS A 27 -4.78 -33.05 -11.41
N PRO A 28 -4.97 -33.88 -10.38
CA PRO A 28 -3.88 -34.39 -9.53
C PRO A 28 -2.74 -35.07 -10.30
N VAL A 29 -3.06 -35.73 -11.43
CA VAL A 29 -2.04 -36.36 -12.29
C VAL A 29 -1.08 -35.34 -12.91
N THR A 30 -1.54 -34.12 -13.20
CA THR A 30 -0.71 -33.04 -13.73
C THR A 30 0.34 -32.62 -12.69
N VAL A 31 -0.09 -32.47 -11.44
CA VAL A 31 0.82 -32.15 -10.32
C VAL A 31 1.82 -33.29 -10.10
N LYS A 32 1.40 -34.56 -10.17
CA LYS A 32 2.32 -35.70 -10.09
C LYS A 32 3.41 -35.64 -11.16
N ARG A 33 3.04 -35.32 -12.41
CA ARG A 33 3.98 -35.18 -13.53
C ARG A 33 4.97 -34.03 -13.33
N TRP A 34 4.50 -32.91 -12.78
CA TRP A 34 5.36 -31.78 -12.42
C TRP A 34 6.35 -32.14 -11.31
N LEU A 35 5.92 -32.90 -10.30
CA LEU A 35 6.74 -33.30 -9.16
C LEU A 35 7.74 -34.41 -9.50
N SER A 36 7.42 -35.27 -10.46
CA SER A 36 8.34 -36.32 -10.93
C SER A 36 9.35 -35.83 -11.99
N GLY A 37 9.19 -34.59 -12.48
CA GLY A 37 10.02 -34.05 -13.56
C GLY A 37 9.76 -34.68 -14.93
N TRP A 38 8.64 -35.42 -15.09
CA TRP A 38 8.26 -36.02 -16.37
C TRP A 38 7.86 -34.97 -17.40
N MET A 39 7.36 -33.83 -16.92
CA MET A 39 6.97 -32.68 -17.72
C MET A 39 7.39 -31.41 -16.99
N ASP A 40 7.75 -30.39 -17.76
CA ASP A 40 8.03 -29.07 -17.22
C ASP A 40 6.83 -28.49 -16.45
N VAL A 41 7.14 -27.76 -15.39
CA VAL A 41 6.12 -27.08 -14.60
C VAL A 41 5.55 -25.95 -15.43
N ASN A 42 4.23 -25.78 -15.41
CA ASN A 42 3.61 -24.63 -16.06
C ASN A 42 4.17 -23.34 -15.41
N PRO A 43 4.74 -22.39 -16.18
CA PRO A 43 5.29 -21.15 -15.63
C PRO A 43 4.30 -20.36 -14.78
N MET A 44 2.99 -20.45 -15.07
CA MET A 44 1.95 -19.83 -14.24
C MET A 44 1.81 -20.51 -12.89
N ALA A 45 1.93 -21.84 -12.82
CA ALA A 45 1.92 -22.57 -11.57
C ALA A 45 3.12 -22.19 -10.69
N GLU A 46 4.30 -22.00 -11.28
CA GLU A 46 5.47 -21.47 -10.55
C GLU A 46 5.20 -20.06 -9.99
N LYS A 47 4.67 -19.15 -10.82
CA LYS A 47 4.35 -17.78 -10.40
C LYS A 47 3.31 -17.73 -9.29
N LEU A 48 2.23 -18.48 -9.43
CA LEU A 48 1.20 -18.61 -8.40
C LEU A 48 1.81 -19.12 -7.10
N LEU A 49 2.60 -20.19 -7.17
CA LEU A 49 3.23 -20.76 -6.00
C LEU A 49 4.17 -19.75 -5.30
N LEU A 50 4.92 -18.94 -6.06
CA LEU A 50 5.74 -17.86 -5.52
C LEU A 50 4.91 -16.76 -4.84
N ILE A 51 3.78 -16.39 -5.43
CA ILE A 51 2.82 -15.42 -4.85
C ILE A 51 2.27 -15.96 -3.52
N ARG A 52 1.89 -17.24 -3.47
CA ARG A 52 1.45 -17.90 -2.23
C ARG A 52 2.56 -17.94 -1.19
N ALA A 53 3.79 -18.21 -1.60
CA ALA A 53 4.93 -18.34 -0.69
C ALA A 53 5.41 -17.01 -0.10
N ARG A 54 5.36 -15.93 -0.88
CA ARG A 54 5.68 -14.59 -0.40
C ARG A 54 4.56 -13.94 0.40
N GLY A 55 3.36 -14.51 0.34
CA GLY A 55 2.15 -13.90 0.83
C GLY A 55 1.50 -13.06 -0.27
N TYR A 56 0.25 -13.36 -0.56
CA TYR A 56 -0.59 -12.54 -1.42
C TYR A 56 -1.54 -11.74 -0.54
N LEU A 57 -1.89 -10.52 -0.98
CA LEU A 57 -2.99 -9.81 -0.37
C LEU A 57 -4.29 -10.48 -0.82
N PRO A 58 -5.07 -11.09 0.08
CA PRO A 58 -6.29 -11.74 -0.31
C PRO A 58 -7.31 -10.72 -0.78
N ASP A 59 -8.05 -11.10 -1.82
CA ASP A 59 -9.21 -10.35 -2.31
C ASP A 59 -10.37 -10.48 -1.31
N ASN A 60 -10.22 -9.79 -0.18
CA ASN A 60 -11.14 -9.79 0.95
C ASN A 60 -11.51 -8.33 1.25
N SER A 61 -12.75 -8.08 1.63
CA SER A 61 -13.23 -6.74 2.00
C SER A 61 -12.38 -6.06 3.07
N ARG A 62 -11.69 -6.83 3.94
CA ARG A 62 -10.74 -6.30 4.93
C ARG A 62 -9.53 -5.57 4.32
N TRP A 63 -9.14 -5.92 3.10
CA TRP A 63 -8.03 -5.28 2.37
C TRP A 63 -8.51 -4.20 1.40
N GLN A 64 -9.80 -3.90 1.39
CA GLN A 64 -10.37 -2.91 0.49
C GLN A 64 -9.73 -1.53 0.71
N GLY A 65 -9.27 -0.92 -0.38
CA GLY A 65 -8.62 0.40 -0.37
C GLY A 65 -7.15 0.40 0.04
N PHE A 66 -6.61 -0.73 0.52
CA PHE A 66 -5.17 -0.89 0.66
C PHE A 66 -4.54 -1.05 -0.73
N ARG A 67 -3.38 -0.41 -0.92
CA ARG A 67 -2.61 -0.47 -2.17
C ARG A 67 -1.16 -0.81 -1.84
N VAL A 68 -0.48 -1.50 -2.76
CA VAL A 68 0.96 -1.72 -2.68
C VAL A 68 1.61 -0.91 -3.78
N ASP A 69 2.60 -0.10 -3.41
CA ASP A 69 3.47 0.55 -4.39
C ASP A 69 4.65 -0.39 -4.66
N GLU A 70 4.64 -1.02 -5.83
CA GLU A 70 5.65 -2.01 -6.23
C GLU A 70 7.05 -1.41 -6.40
N TYR A 71 7.14 -0.13 -6.76
CA TYR A 71 8.43 0.54 -6.96
C TYR A 71 9.09 0.88 -5.62
N ARG A 72 8.28 1.39 -4.67
CA ARG A 72 8.77 1.77 -3.34
C ARG A 72 8.71 0.65 -2.31
N CYS A 73 8.08 -0.50 -2.65
CA CYS A 73 7.85 -1.63 -1.76
C CYS A 73 7.16 -1.22 -0.43
N ILE A 74 6.13 -0.36 -0.52
CA ILE A 74 5.38 0.15 0.64
C ILE A 74 3.90 -0.23 0.55
N ILE A 75 3.25 -0.30 1.71
CA ILE A 75 1.79 -0.44 1.82
C ILE A 75 1.18 0.95 2.02
N ILE A 76 0.16 1.26 1.23
CA ILE A 76 -0.64 2.49 1.31
C ILE A 76 -2.02 2.13 1.86
N THR A 77 -2.44 2.77 2.94
CA THR A 77 -3.77 2.55 3.52
C THR A 77 -4.87 3.27 2.72
N PRO A 78 -6.15 2.94 2.97
CA PRO A 78 -7.27 3.68 2.37
C PRO A 78 -7.23 5.19 2.65
N GLU A 79 -6.72 5.59 3.83
CA GLU A 79 -6.53 6.99 4.23
C GLU A 79 -5.30 7.66 3.57
N GLY A 80 -4.51 6.92 2.78
CA GLY A 80 -3.30 7.43 2.13
C GLY A 80 -2.04 7.42 3.00
N ARG A 81 -2.07 6.82 4.20
CA ARG A 81 -0.87 6.63 5.02
C ARG A 81 0.04 5.60 4.35
N GLN A 82 1.34 5.82 4.42
CA GLN A 82 2.35 4.97 3.80
C GLN A 82 3.14 4.27 4.90
N PHE A 83 3.32 2.96 4.74
CA PHE A 83 4.06 2.12 5.67
C PHE A 83 5.15 1.37 4.93
N SER A 84 6.39 1.61 5.33
CA SER A 84 7.54 0.82 4.90
C SER A 84 7.62 -0.50 5.67
N PRO A 85 8.29 -1.54 5.12
CA PRO A 85 8.46 -2.82 5.82
C PRO A 85 9.09 -2.67 7.22
N LYS A 86 10.04 -1.74 7.40
CA LYS A 86 10.66 -1.47 8.70
C LYS A 86 9.68 -0.87 9.71
N GLU A 87 8.79 0.02 9.25
CA GLU A 87 7.77 0.60 10.12
C GLU A 87 6.75 -0.46 10.53
N LEU A 88 6.34 -1.33 9.60
CA LEU A 88 5.44 -2.45 9.87
C LEU A 88 6.04 -3.43 10.90
N ASP A 89 7.33 -3.76 10.78
CA ASP A 89 8.03 -4.64 11.74
C ASP A 89 8.01 -4.05 13.16
N SER A 90 8.23 -2.74 13.27
CA SER A 90 8.17 -2.03 14.56
C SER A 90 6.76 -1.75 15.07
N TRP A 91 5.71 -2.00 14.28
CA TRP A 91 4.36 -1.54 14.59
C TRP A 91 3.76 -2.21 15.82
N ALA A 92 3.94 -3.52 15.97
CA ALA A 92 3.46 -4.27 17.13
C ALA A 92 4.08 -3.76 18.43
N VAL A 93 5.40 -3.60 18.45
CA VAL A 93 6.14 -3.09 19.61
C VAL A 93 5.66 -1.68 19.99
N ARG A 94 5.54 -0.78 19.01
CA ARG A 94 5.05 0.58 19.26
C ARG A 94 3.61 0.60 19.79
N PHE A 95 2.78 -0.32 19.32
CA PHE A 95 1.40 -0.45 19.79
C PHE A 95 1.36 -0.91 21.25
N ASP A 96 2.19 -1.89 21.62
CA ASP A 96 2.30 -2.38 22.99
C ASP A 96 2.85 -1.31 23.94
N GLU A 97 3.91 -0.59 23.53
CA GLU A 97 4.48 0.54 24.27
C GLU A 97 3.42 1.63 24.51
N PHE A 98 2.65 1.96 23.48
CA PHE A 98 1.57 2.94 23.58
C PHE A 98 0.52 2.51 24.61
N HIS A 99 0.09 1.25 24.61
CA HIS A 99 -0.88 0.75 25.59
C HIS A 99 -0.29 0.63 27.01
N ALA A 100 1.00 0.35 27.15
CA ALA A 100 1.69 0.40 28.44
C ALA A 100 1.72 1.81 29.01
N LEU A 101 2.11 2.80 28.19
CA LEU A 101 2.10 4.22 28.57
C LEU A 101 0.68 4.71 28.88
N LYS A 102 -0.33 4.31 28.09
CA LYS A 102 -1.73 4.67 28.34
C LYS A 102 -2.21 4.20 29.71
N ARG A 103 -1.85 2.98 30.11
CA ARG A 103 -2.18 2.42 31.44
C ARG A 103 -1.43 3.13 32.57
N LEU A 104 -0.15 3.42 32.38
CA LEU A 104 0.70 4.03 33.42
C LEU A 104 0.28 5.47 33.73
N TYR A 105 -0.12 6.22 32.71
CA TYR A 105 -0.45 7.64 32.83
C TYR A 105 -1.95 7.95 32.77
N GLU A 106 -2.81 6.92 32.84
CA GLU A 106 -4.27 7.04 32.74
C GLU A 106 -4.69 7.98 31.61
N LEU A 107 -4.06 7.83 30.44
CA LEU A 107 -4.29 8.71 29.30
C LEU A 107 -5.65 8.38 28.68
N ASP A 108 -6.72 8.89 29.29
CA ASP A 108 -8.09 8.78 28.80
C ASP A 108 -8.28 9.56 27.48
N TYR A 109 -7.43 10.56 27.26
CA TYR A 109 -7.41 11.37 26.05
C TYR A 109 -6.00 11.40 25.44
N ILE A 110 -5.83 10.76 24.29
CA ILE A 110 -4.69 11.03 23.41
C ILE A 110 -5.13 12.12 22.43
N PRO A 111 -4.60 13.36 22.52
CA PRO A 111 -4.88 14.36 21.50
C PRO A 111 -4.40 13.80 20.16
N VAL A 112 -5.29 13.78 19.17
CA VAL A 112 -4.89 13.54 17.78
C VAL A 112 -3.84 14.60 17.47
N ARG A 113 -2.59 14.19 17.21
CA ARG A 113 -1.58 15.13 16.71
C ARG A 113 -2.13 15.72 15.43
N SER A 114 -2.56 16.97 15.48
CA SER A 114 -2.73 17.77 14.27
C SER A 114 -1.36 17.80 13.59
N ASN A 115 -1.35 17.66 12.27
CA ASN A 115 -0.12 17.71 11.48
C ASN A 115 0.77 18.83 12.01
N VAL A 116 2.00 18.51 12.42
CA VAL A 116 3.00 19.54 12.74
C VAL A 116 3.02 20.45 11.53
N VAL A 117 2.56 21.69 11.71
CA VAL A 117 2.54 22.68 10.63
C VAL A 117 4.01 22.91 10.29
N THR A 118 4.50 22.21 9.27
CA THR A 118 5.84 22.45 8.74
C THR A 118 5.92 23.93 8.40
N PRO A 119 6.85 24.68 9.00
CA PRO A 119 6.97 26.10 8.69
C PRO A 119 7.20 26.24 7.19
N LEU A 120 6.46 27.17 6.58
CA LEU A 120 6.53 27.39 5.14
C LEU A 120 7.97 27.68 4.70
N PRO A 121 8.37 27.26 3.48
CA PRO A 121 9.74 27.38 3.02
C PRO A 121 10.24 28.84 3.09
N PHE A 122 11.49 29.00 3.50
CA PHE A 122 12.15 30.30 3.58
C PHE A 122 12.60 30.75 2.18
N ARG A 123 12.30 31.98 1.76
CA ARG A 123 12.76 32.50 0.46
C ARG A 123 13.11 33.98 0.58
N GLY A 124 14.38 34.31 0.33
CA GLY A 124 14.85 35.71 0.29
C GLY A 124 14.69 36.47 1.61
N GLY A 125 15.13 35.89 2.74
CA GLY A 125 15.15 36.60 4.03
C GLY A 125 13.81 36.65 4.79
N HIS A 126 12.72 36.18 4.19
CA HIS A 126 11.39 36.19 4.81
C HIS A 126 10.69 34.82 4.75
N ARG A 127 9.88 34.51 5.78
CA ARG A 127 8.98 33.35 5.78
C ARG A 127 7.75 33.64 4.93
N VAL A 128 7.39 32.70 4.06
CA VAL A 128 6.13 32.76 3.30
C VAL A 128 4.97 32.69 4.30
N LYS A 129 4.01 33.62 4.23
CA LYS A 129 2.90 33.72 5.19
C LYS A 129 1.69 32.86 4.84
N GLU A 130 1.53 32.45 3.57
CA GLU A 130 0.36 31.69 3.08
C GLU A 130 0.78 30.64 2.03
N ILE A 131 0.05 29.53 1.97
CA ILE A 131 0.23 28.52 0.91
C ILE A 131 -0.16 29.17 -0.42
N LYS A 132 0.78 29.28 -1.37
CA LYS A 132 0.44 29.71 -2.73
C LYS A 132 -0.41 28.62 -3.39
N SER A 133 -1.73 28.83 -3.43
CA SER A 133 -2.62 28.02 -4.25
C SER A 133 -2.52 28.48 -5.71
N ASP A 134 -2.15 27.59 -6.63
CA ASP A 134 -2.16 27.88 -8.07
C ASP A 134 -3.58 28.08 -8.63
N THR A 135 -4.60 27.65 -7.89
CA THR A 135 -6.00 27.83 -8.23
C THR A 135 -6.57 29.11 -7.62
N VAL A 136 -6.70 30.13 -8.47
CA VAL A 136 -7.46 31.35 -8.15
C VAL A 136 -8.86 30.97 -7.68
N THR A 137 -9.26 31.47 -6.50
CA THR A 137 -10.61 31.23 -5.93
C THR A 137 -11.71 31.65 -6.92
N LYS A 138 -12.87 30.99 -6.85
CA LYS A 138 -14.01 31.28 -7.75
C LYS A 138 -14.38 32.77 -7.74
N GLU A 139 -14.25 33.42 -6.59
CA GLU A 139 -14.52 34.84 -6.39
C GLU A 139 -13.52 35.71 -7.16
N LYS A 140 -12.21 35.49 -7.00
CA LYS A 140 -11.19 36.21 -7.79
C LYS A 140 -11.31 35.96 -9.30
N LYS A 141 -11.72 34.75 -9.72
CA LYS A 141 -12.03 34.47 -11.14
C LYS A 141 -13.27 35.22 -11.64
N LYS A 142 -14.23 35.53 -10.76
CA LYS A 142 -15.44 36.30 -11.09
C LYS A 142 -15.12 37.79 -11.18
N GLU A 143 -14.28 38.30 -10.28
CA GLU A 143 -13.77 39.67 -10.30
C GLU A 143 -12.94 39.95 -11.55
N TYR A 144 -12.01 39.05 -11.91
CA TYR A 144 -11.23 39.18 -13.15
C TYR A 144 -12.10 39.21 -14.41
N ARG A 145 -13.19 38.43 -14.42
CA ARG A 145 -14.15 38.44 -15.54
C ARG A 145 -14.90 39.78 -15.62
N ARG A 146 -15.39 40.30 -14.49
CA ARG A 146 -16.05 41.61 -14.43
C ARG A 146 -15.13 42.74 -14.89
N ALA A 147 -13.88 42.76 -14.41
CA ALA A 147 -12.90 43.78 -14.80
C ALA A 147 -12.55 43.74 -16.29
N MET A 148 -12.59 42.56 -16.91
CA MET A 148 -12.40 42.39 -18.36
C MET A 148 -13.62 42.84 -19.18
N GLU A 149 -14.84 42.63 -18.66
CA GLU A 149 -16.08 43.11 -19.28
C GLU A 149 -16.18 44.64 -19.22
N GLU A 150 -15.85 45.24 -18.08
CA GLU A 150 -15.81 46.71 -17.92
C GLU A 150 -14.79 47.35 -18.86
N ARG A 151 -13.60 46.76 -19.02
CA ARG A 151 -12.59 47.21 -19.99
C ARG A 151 -13.00 47.08 -21.45
N LYS A 152 -13.90 46.14 -21.78
CA LYS A 152 -14.47 46.00 -23.12
C LYS A 152 -15.58 47.02 -23.39
N MET A 153 -16.34 47.40 -22.37
CA MET A 153 -17.43 48.39 -22.47
C MET A 153 -16.91 49.83 -22.50
N ALA A 154 -15.71 50.08 -21.96
CA ALA A 154 -15.04 51.38 -21.96
C ALA A 154 -14.24 51.68 -23.24
N LYS A 155 -14.38 50.86 -24.29
CA LYS A 155 -13.67 50.96 -25.56
C LYS A 155 -14.66 50.99 -26.71
#